data_AF-A0A061DDD6-F1
#
_entry.id   AF-A0A061DDD6-F1
#
_cell.length_a   1.000
_cell.length_b   1.000
_cell.length_c   1.000
_cell.angle_alpha   90.00
_cell.angle_beta   90.00
_cell.angle_gamma   90.00
#
_symmetry.space_group_name_H-M   'P 1'
#
loop_
_entity.id
_entity.type
_entity.pdbx_description
1 polymer ?
#
loop_
_entity_poly.entity_id
_entity_poly.type
_entity_poly.pdbx_seq_one_letter_code
_entity_poly.pdbx_strand_id
1 'polypeptide(L)'
;MAGSDFYSRIKCVFGNCYGNNRSRRFMSFMYPVPRILNEIAKVPLLMRCDTQTIAGIWAQQFERRDNVVVMTLGGQVFQQLSKNAKRSPMFVLPVQVETRGTYNMILQHVDSKSVLFTSVHSFKSYGMEKSSPHFILTFYDELLVQKNIILVRGDIVNPTDVSKSNAKKLMEHTVKFYSDINLYKWVDCFNNRPREFEFEDFKRKCKHILEQ
;
A
#
# COMPACT_ATOMS: atom_id res chain seq x y z
N MET A 1 -3.86 -5.75 -28.23
CA MET A 1 -2.88 -6.87 -28.10
C MET A 1 -1.62 -6.49 -27.29
N ALA A 2 -1.66 -5.48 -26.39
CA ALA A 2 -0.49 -5.02 -25.63
C ALA A 2 -0.46 -5.49 -24.15
N GLY A 3 -1.43 -6.31 -23.72
CA GLY A 3 -1.59 -6.74 -22.32
C GLY A 3 -0.73 -7.95 -21.93
N SER A 4 -0.51 -8.92 -22.84
CA SER A 4 0.23 -10.16 -22.53
C SER A 4 1.74 -9.95 -22.41
N ASP A 5 2.31 -9.06 -23.23
CA ASP A 5 3.74 -8.77 -23.26
C ASP A 5 4.21 -7.96 -22.03
N PHE A 6 3.28 -7.21 -21.42
CA PHE A 6 3.49 -6.44 -20.19
C PHE A 6 3.78 -7.33 -18.98
N TYR A 7 3.04 -8.44 -18.79
CA TYR A 7 3.22 -9.36 -17.66
C TYR A 7 4.40 -10.30 -17.85
N SER A 8 4.74 -10.62 -19.11
CA SER A 8 5.94 -11.38 -19.45
C SER A 8 7.24 -10.66 -19.02
N ARG A 9 7.29 -9.33 -19.13
CA ARG A 9 8.47 -8.54 -18.69
C ARG A 9 8.57 -8.37 -17.17
N ILE A 10 7.44 -8.34 -16.45
CA ILE A 10 7.41 -8.47 -14.98
C ILE A 10 8.02 -9.84 -14.60
N LYS A 11 7.68 -10.95 -15.29
CA LYS A 11 8.29 -12.27 -15.04
C LYS A 11 9.82 -12.29 -15.14
N CYS A 12 10.43 -11.44 -15.97
CA CYS A 12 11.89 -11.38 -16.15
C CYS A 12 12.62 -10.67 -14.99
N VAL A 13 11.97 -9.70 -14.32
CA VAL A 13 12.55 -9.00 -13.16
C VAL A 13 12.50 -9.84 -11.88
N PHE A 14 11.51 -10.73 -11.74
CA PHE A 14 11.28 -11.51 -10.52
C PHE A 14 11.88 -12.93 -10.53
N GLY A 15 12.58 -13.31 -11.62
CA GLY A 15 13.06 -14.69 -11.83
C GLY A 15 14.38 -15.09 -11.18
N ASN A 16 15.18 -14.18 -10.61
CA ASN A 16 16.57 -14.49 -10.19
C ASN A 16 17.00 -13.99 -8.80
N CYS A 17 16.06 -13.69 -7.89
CA CYS A 17 16.41 -13.20 -6.54
C CYS A 17 15.98 -14.13 -5.40
N TYR A 18 16.11 -15.45 -5.57
CA TYR A 18 16.21 -16.38 -4.44
C TYR A 18 17.66 -16.89 -4.39
N GLY A 19 18.52 -16.08 -3.76
CA GLY A 19 19.96 -16.33 -3.75
C GLY A 19 20.67 -15.50 -2.68
N ASN A 20 20.80 -16.14 -1.52
CA ASN A 20 21.79 -15.91 -0.47
C ASN A 20 21.66 -14.71 0.48
N ASN A 21 21.76 -15.07 1.76
CA ASN A 21 21.70 -14.24 2.95
C ASN A 21 22.93 -13.32 3.00
N ARG A 22 22.81 -12.07 2.53
CA ARG A 22 23.76 -10.99 2.87
C ARG A 22 22.97 -9.72 3.12
N SER A 23 23.20 -9.15 4.29
CA SER A 23 22.73 -7.86 4.81
C SER A 23 22.33 -6.88 3.71
N ARG A 24 21.05 -6.89 3.33
CA ARG A 24 20.47 -5.85 2.47
C ARG A 24 20.36 -4.59 3.31
N ARG A 25 21.37 -3.73 3.24
CA ARG A 25 21.23 -2.31 3.57
C ARG A 25 20.23 -1.73 2.58
N PHE A 26 18.95 -1.81 2.95
CA PHE A 26 17.90 -1.06 2.28
C PHE A 26 18.27 0.41 2.45
N MET A 27 18.69 1.06 1.37
CA MET A 27 18.85 2.51 1.38
C MET A 27 17.47 3.08 1.67
N SER A 28 17.27 3.49 2.92
CA SER A 28 16.14 4.28 3.37
C SER A 28 16.20 5.61 2.63
N PHE A 29 15.64 5.67 1.43
CA PHE A 29 15.22 6.93 0.84
C PHE A 29 14.28 7.58 1.86
N MET A 30 14.77 8.61 2.55
CA MET A 30 14.01 9.38 3.53
C MET A 30 12.95 10.18 2.78
N TYR A 31 11.85 9.54 2.41
CA TYR A 31 10.64 10.29 2.09
C TYR A 31 10.22 11.04 3.36
N PRO A 32 9.88 12.34 3.28
CA PRO A 32 9.63 13.20 4.44
C PRO A 32 8.24 12.92 5.05
N VAL A 33 7.94 11.65 5.29
CA VAL A 33 6.69 11.18 5.88
C VAL A 33 6.96 10.81 7.33
N PRO A 34 6.16 11.31 8.29
CA PRO A 34 6.31 10.95 9.70
C PRO A 34 6.21 9.44 9.93
N ARG A 35 7.21 8.86 10.57
CA ARG A 35 7.33 7.39 10.74
C ARG A 35 6.78 6.90 12.07
N ILE A 36 6.64 7.80 13.05
CA ILE A 36 6.11 7.49 14.37
C ILE A 36 4.93 8.40 14.71
N LEU A 37 3.95 7.88 15.45
CA LEU A 37 2.72 8.61 15.74
C LEU A 37 2.97 9.90 16.55
N ASN A 38 4.01 9.90 17.39
CA ASN A 38 4.34 11.03 18.26
C ASN A 38 4.80 12.29 17.50
N GLU A 39 5.21 12.16 16.23
CA GLU A 39 5.57 13.30 15.38
C GLU A 39 4.35 14.09 14.89
N ILE A 40 3.16 13.48 14.95
CA ILE A 40 1.94 14.03 14.36
C ILE A 40 0.75 14.06 15.31
N ALA A 41 0.80 13.33 16.42
CA ALA A 41 -0.25 13.34 17.43
C ALA A 41 0.33 13.24 18.84
N LYS A 42 -0.36 13.84 19.81
CA LYS A 42 -0.01 13.74 21.22
C LYS A 42 -0.52 12.40 21.77
N VAL A 43 0.30 11.35 21.64
CA VAL A 43 -0.06 9.97 22.06
C VAL A 43 -0.65 9.92 23.48
N PRO A 44 -0.08 10.57 24.52
CA PRO A 44 -0.66 10.52 25.87
C PRO A 44 -2.09 11.06 25.97
N LEU A 45 -2.49 11.99 25.10
CA LEU A 45 -3.87 12.49 25.06
C LEU A 45 -4.79 11.48 24.38
N LEU A 46 -4.37 10.89 23.27
CA LEU A 46 -5.13 9.84 22.58
C LEU A 46 -5.37 8.63 23.50
N MET A 47 -4.39 8.28 24.33
CA MET A 47 -4.51 7.18 25.30
C MET A 47 -5.64 7.37 26.32
N ARG A 48 -6.06 8.61 26.57
CA ARG A 48 -7.16 8.94 27.48
C ARG A 48 -8.54 8.87 26.81
N CYS A 49 -8.58 8.83 25.49
CA CYS A 49 -9.81 8.76 24.71
C CYS A 49 -10.23 7.30 24.47
N ASP A 50 -11.52 7.09 24.18
CA ASP A 50 -12.01 5.83 23.62
C ASP A 50 -11.69 5.72 22.11
N THR A 51 -11.83 4.52 21.57
CA THR A 51 -11.48 4.19 20.17
C THR A 51 -12.27 4.99 19.14
N GLN A 52 -13.56 5.29 19.39
CA GLN A 52 -14.39 6.05 18.47
C GLN A 52 -13.95 7.52 18.45
N THR A 53 -13.66 8.09 19.62
CA THR A 53 -13.13 9.45 19.75
C THR A 53 -11.76 9.57 19.06
N ILE A 54 -10.86 8.60 19.24
CA ILE A 54 -9.56 8.57 18.55
C ILE A 54 -9.74 8.58 17.04
N ALA A 55 -10.63 7.75 16.50
CA ALA A 55 -10.89 7.70 15.06
C ALA A 55 -11.46 9.03 14.53
N GLY A 56 -12.34 9.69 15.29
CA GLY A 56 -12.87 11.01 14.96
C GLY A 56 -11.79 12.09 14.92
N ILE A 57 -10.94 12.16 15.95
CA ILE A 57 -9.80 13.10 16.01
C ILE A 57 -8.86 12.87 14.83
N TRP A 58 -8.55 11.61 14.53
CA TRP A 58 -7.67 11.24 13.43
C TRP A 58 -8.23 11.69 12.07
N ALA A 59 -9.51 11.46 11.82
CA ALA A 59 -10.17 11.93 10.59
C ALA A 59 -10.16 13.46 10.48
N GLN A 60 -10.56 14.15 11.56
CA GLN A 60 -10.67 15.60 11.59
C GLN A 60 -9.31 16.30 11.41
N GLN A 61 -8.23 15.75 11.97
CA GLN A 61 -6.89 16.32 11.89
C GLN A 61 -6.40 16.51 10.44
N PHE A 62 -6.80 15.62 9.53
CA PHE A 62 -6.34 15.61 8.14
C PHE A 62 -7.42 15.94 7.12
N GLU A 63 -8.65 16.25 7.56
CA GLU A 63 -9.80 16.53 6.69
C GLU A 63 -9.49 17.57 5.62
N ARG A 64 -8.89 18.70 6.04
CA ARG A 64 -8.52 19.84 5.18
C ARG A 64 -7.22 19.67 4.39
N ARG A 65 -6.53 18.54 4.51
CA ARG A 65 -5.28 18.29 3.76
C ARG A 65 -5.59 17.55 2.47
N ASP A 66 -5.31 18.15 1.33
CA ASP A 66 -5.63 17.55 0.03
C ASP A 66 -4.66 16.43 -0.36
N ASN A 67 -3.44 16.46 0.18
CA ASN A 67 -2.40 15.49 -0.06
C ASN A 67 -2.33 14.35 0.98
N VAL A 68 -3.33 14.25 1.86
CA VAL A 68 -3.37 13.20 2.90
C VAL A 68 -4.73 12.50 2.90
N VAL A 69 -4.69 11.17 3.02
CA VAL A 69 -5.85 10.33 3.34
C VAL A 69 -5.59 9.57 4.62
N VAL A 70 -6.63 9.25 5.36
CA VAL A 70 -6.52 8.55 6.64
C VAL A 70 -7.61 7.51 6.80
N MET A 71 -7.29 6.45 7.54
CA MET A 71 -8.28 5.50 8.05
C MET A 71 -7.81 4.92 9.38
N THR A 72 -8.65 4.11 10.00
CA THR A 72 -8.31 3.33 11.19
C THR A 72 -8.58 1.85 10.94
N LEU A 73 -7.83 0.98 11.59
CA LEU A 73 -7.98 -0.48 11.49
C LEU A 73 -8.03 -1.10 12.87
N GLY A 74 -8.81 -2.17 13.03
CA GLY A 74 -8.74 -3.03 14.20
C GLY A 74 -7.47 -3.90 14.20
N GLY A 75 -7.01 -4.29 15.38
CA GLY A 75 -5.77 -5.05 15.53
C GLY A 75 -5.73 -6.38 14.77
N GLN A 76 -6.85 -7.13 14.74
CA GLN A 76 -6.93 -8.40 14.01
C GLN A 76 -6.71 -8.23 12.50
N VAL A 77 -7.33 -7.20 11.91
CA VAL A 77 -7.18 -6.88 10.47
C VAL A 77 -5.73 -6.54 10.16
N PHE A 78 -5.10 -5.71 10.99
CA PHE A 78 -3.71 -5.32 10.82
C PHE A 78 -2.72 -6.47 11.01
N GLN A 79 -2.96 -7.37 11.97
CA GLN A 79 -2.14 -8.56 12.17
C GLN A 79 -2.18 -9.48 10.95
N GLN A 80 -3.36 -9.71 10.39
CA GLN A 80 -3.53 -10.54 9.20
C GLN A 80 -2.84 -9.89 7.98
N LEU A 81 -3.06 -8.59 7.77
CA LEU A 81 -2.38 -7.80 6.75
C LEU A 81 -0.85 -7.89 6.88
N SER A 82 -0.32 -7.66 8.08
CA SER A 82 1.12 -7.67 8.35
C SER A 82 1.75 -9.05 8.11
N LYS A 83 1.04 -10.13 8.48
CA LYS A 83 1.49 -11.51 8.23
C LYS A 83 1.57 -11.79 6.73
N ASN A 84 0.56 -11.39 5.98
CA ASN A 84 0.48 -11.57 4.54
C ASN A 84 1.50 -10.72 3.79
N ALA A 85 1.70 -9.47 4.21
CA ALA A 85 2.70 -8.54 3.68
C ALA A 85 4.12 -9.06 3.82
N LYS A 86 4.46 -9.70 4.95
CA LYS A 86 5.79 -10.32 5.13
C LYS A 86 6.06 -11.46 4.14
N ARG A 87 5.03 -12.21 3.73
CA ARG A 87 5.15 -13.34 2.79
C ARG A 87 5.07 -12.92 1.34
N SER A 88 4.31 -11.87 1.05
CA SER A 88 3.96 -11.44 -0.30
C SER A 88 4.02 -9.92 -0.36
N PRO A 89 5.23 -9.31 -0.37
CA PRO A 89 5.39 -7.88 -0.11
C PRO A 89 4.97 -6.98 -1.26
N MET A 90 4.67 -7.51 -2.45
CA MET A 90 4.35 -6.69 -3.63
C MET A 90 2.96 -6.97 -4.16
N PHE A 91 2.33 -5.98 -4.79
CA PHE A 91 1.13 -6.23 -5.57
C PHE A 91 0.98 -5.20 -6.69
N VAL A 92 0.01 -5.40 -7.58
CA VAL A 92 -0.33 -4.45 -8.63
C VAL A 92 -1.79 -4.06 -8.50
N LEU A 93 -2.05 -2.75 -8.48
CA LEU A 93 -3.41 -2.21 -8.40
C LEU A 93 -3.66 -1.24 -9.56
N PRO A 94 -4.80 -1.35 -10.25
CA PRO A 94 -5.22 -0.35 -11.21
C PRO A 94 -5.71 0.91 -10.48
N VAL A 95 -5.44 2.06 -11.08
CA VAL A 95 -5.82 3.40 -10.62
C VAL A 95 -6.39 4.16 -11.81
N GLN A 96 -7.49 4.87 -11.63
CA GLN A 96 -8.07 5.69 -12.69
C GLN A 96 -7.51 7.10 -12.64
N VAL A 97 -6.68 7.48 -13.59
CA VAL A 97 -6.20 8.86 -13.73
C VAL A 97 -7.14 9.58 -14.68
N GLU A 98 -7.86 10.59 -14.18
CA GLU A 98 -8.91 11.31 -14.94
C GLU A 98 -8.46 11.75 -16.34
N THR A 99 -7.21 12.20 -16.47
CA THR A 99 -6.65 12.71 -17.73
C THR A 99 -5.99 11.65 -18.61
N ARG A 100 -5.67 10.46 -18.08
CA ARG A 100 -4.84 9.44 -18.76
C ARG A 100 -5.49 8.05 -18.81
N GLY A 101 -6.70 7.91 -18.29
CA GLY A 101 -7.40 6.63 -18.19
C GLY A 101 -6.86 5.73 -17.09
N THR A 102 -7.03 4.42 -17.24
CA THR A 102 -6.58 3.46 -16.22
C THR A 102 -5.08 3.21 -16.32
N TYR A 103 -4.39 3.37 -15.20
CA TYR A 103 -2.97 3.13 -15.05
C TYR A 103 -2.69 2.15 -13.89
N ASN A 104 -1.57 1.42 -13.95
CA ASN A 104 -1.24 0.41 -12.93
C ASN A 104 -0.15 0.91 -11.98
N MET A 105 -0.40 0.83 -10.68
CA MET A 105 0.58 1.10 -9.63
C MET A 105 1.12 -0.22 -9.08
N ILE A 106 2.44 -0.27 -8.86
CA ILE A 106 3.08 -1.30 -8.06
C ILE A 106 3.06 -0.85 -6.60
N LEU A 107 2.46 -1.68 -5.76
CA LEU A 107 2.50 -1.58 -4.31
C LEU A 107 3.67 -2.42 -3.80
N GLN A 108 4.46 -1.89 -2.86
CA GLN A 108 5.47 -2.66 -2.14
C GLN A 108 5.50 -2.31 -0.65
N HIS A 109 5.38 -3.33 0.20
CA HIS A 109 5.71 -3.25 1.62
C HIS A 109 7.24 -3.19 1.78
N VAL A 110 7.76 -2.06 2.26
CA VAL A 110 9.20 -1.85 2.46
C VAL A 110 9.64 -2.21 3.88
N ASP A 111 8.74 -2.09 4.84
CA ASP A 111 8.90 -2.60 6.20
C ASP A 111 7.52 -2.98 6.77
N SER A 112 7.43 -3.21 8.09
CA SER A 112 6.17 -3.59 8.75
C SER A 112 5.15 -2.44 8.84
N LYS A 113 5.57 -1.20 8.64
CA LYS A 113 4.77 0.02 8.82
C LYS A 113 4.56 0.80 7.53
N SER A 114 5.38 0.61 6.50
CA SER A 114 5.41 1.48 5.34
C SER A 114 5.20 0.72 4.03
N VAL A 115 4.40 1.32 3.15
CA VAL A 115 4.10 0.81 1.81
C VAL A 115 4.30 1.91 0.78
N LEU A 116 5.03 1.60 -0.28
CA LEU A 116 5.29 2.52 -1.37
C LEU A 116 4.46 2.14 -2.59
N PHE A 117 3.94 3.14 -3.28
CA PHE A 117 3.22 2.99 -4.53
C PHE A 117 3.97 3.71 -5.62
N THR A 118 4.37 2.99 -6.65
CA THR A 118 5.18 3.51 -7.74
C THR A 118 4.52 3.18 -9.06
N SER A 119 4.62 4.08 -10.03
CA SER A 119 4.12 3.82 -11.37
C SER A 119 4.88 2.65 -12.01
N VAL A 120 4.19 1.79 -12.77
CA VAL A 120 4.87 0.69 -13.49
C VAL A 120 5.90 1.21 -14.50
N HIS A 121 5.67 2.39 -15.08
CA HIS A 121 6.57 3.03 -16.02
C HIS A 121 7.88 3.44 -15.34
N SER A 122 7.80 4.17 -14.23
CA SER A 122 8.98 4.53 -13.44
C SER A 122 9.71 3.29 -12.96
N PHE A 123 8.97 2.30 -12.45
CA PHE A 123 9.53 1.01 -12.04
C PHE A 123 10.33 0.34 -13.17
N LYS A 124 9.80 0.34 -14.41
CA LYS A 124 10.48 -0.25 -15.58
C LYS A 124 11.71 0.54 -16.01
N SER A 125 11.63 1.87 -15.98
CA SER A 125 12.70 2.74 -16.48
C SER A 125 13.89 2.82 -15.52
N TYR A 126 13.64 2.82 -14.21
CA TYR A 126 14.66 3.14 -13.21
C TYR A 126 14.87 2.06 -12.16
N GLY A 127 14.00 1.04 -12.11
CA GLY A 127 13.94 0.09 -11.00
C GLY A 127 13.36 0.73 -9.73
N MET A 128 13.10 -0.09 -8.70
CA MET A 128 12.45 0.38 -7.47
C MET A 128 13.29 1.38 -6.71
N GLU A 129 14.59 1.09 -6.55
CA GLU A 129 15.49 1.86 -5.69
C GLU A 129 15.69 3.31 -6.15
N LYS A 130 15.40 3.61 -7.42
CA LYS A 130 15.56 4.94 -8.01
C LYS A 130 14.23 5.60 -8.39
N SER A 131 13.10 4.90 -8.21
CA SER A 131 11.78 5.43 -8.55
C SER A 131 11.14 6.10 -7.36
N SER A 132 10.84 7.39 -7.46
CA SER A 132 10.06 8.10 -6.45
C SER A 132 8.64 7.51 -6.36
N PRO A 133 8.13 7.22 -5.14
CA PRO A 133 6.77 6.80 -4.93
C PRO A 133 5.83 7.96 -5.25
N HIS A 134 4.66 7.60 -5.75
CA HIS A 134 3.56 8.53 -6.02
C HIS A 134 2.65 8.65 -4.80
N PHE A 135 2.60 7.59 -3.98
CA PHE A 135 1.81 7.51 -2.76
C PHE A 135 2.53 6.62 -1.74
N ILE A 136 2.38 6.96 -0.45
CA ILE A 136 3.03 6.25 0.66
C ILE A 136 1.97 5.98 1.73
N LEU A 137 1.83 4.73 2.18
CA LEU A 137 1.04 4.40 3.36
C LEU A 137 1.96 4.18 4.56
N THR A 138 1.53 4.67 5.72
CA THR A 138 2.16 4.46 7.01
C THR A 138 1.13 3.94 8.03
N PHE A 139 1.45 2.82 8.68
CA PHE A 139 0.68 2.20 9.75
C PHE A 139 1.30 2.53 11.11
N TYR A 140 0.53 3.20 11.96
CA TYR A 140 0.89 3.56 13.34
C TYR A 140 0.26 2.56 14.32
N ASP A 141 1.09 1.70 14.88
CA ASP A 141 0.71 0.61 15.79
C ASP A 141 0.89 0.92 17.28
N GLU A 142 1.25 2.16 17.61
CA GLU A 142 1.52 2.61 18.97
C GLU A 142 0.30 2.47 19.91
N LEU A 143 -0.91 2.51 19.35
CA LEU A 143 -2.17 2.36 20.11
C LEU A 143 -2.70 0.90 20.10
N LEU A 144 -2.04 -0.02 19.37
CA LEU A 144 -2.55 -1.37 19.15
C LEU A 144 -2.78 -2.14 20.46
N VAL A 145 -1.77 -2.18 21.33
CA VAL A 145 -1.79 -3.04 22.53
C VAL A 145 -2.88 -2.62 23.51
N GLN A 146 -3.10 -1.32 23.69
CA GLN A 146 -4.00 -0.80 24.73
C GLN A 146 -5.38 -0.44 24.23
N LYS A 147 -5.53 -0.10 22.94
CA LYS A 147 -6.78 0.39 22.36
C LYS A 147 -7.30 -0.45 21.19
N ASN A 148 -6.54 -1.48 20.78
CA ASN A 148 -6.86 -2.36 19.65
C ASN A 148 -7.16 -1.59 18.35
N ILE A 149 -6.48 -0.46 18.15
CA ILE A 149 -6.64 0.42 16.99
C ILE A 149 -5.28 0.76 16.39
N ILE A 150 -5.25 0.75 15.07
CA ILE A 150 -4.14 1.22 14.24
C ILE A 150 -4.60 2.48 13.52
N LEU A 151 -3.75 3.48 13.50
CA LEU A 151 -3.97 4.68 12.70
C LEU A 151 -3.21 4.53 11.39
N VAL A 152 -3.89 4.75 10.26
CA VAL A 152 -3.27 4.65 8.94
C VAL A 152 -3.31 6.03 8.30
N ARG A 153 -2.16 6.43 7.76
CA ARG A 153 -2.01 7.65 6.96
C ARG A 153 -1.49 7.30 5.59
N GLY A 154 -2.07 7.92 4.58
CA GLY A 154 -1.58 7.92 3.22
C GLY A 154 -1.14 9.31 2.80
N ASP A 155 0.11 9.45 2.37
CA ASP A 155 0.69 10.69 1.87
C ASP A 155 0.83 10.65 0.35
N ILE A 156 0.18 11.59 -0.31
CA ILE A 156 0.23 11.78 -1.76
C ILE A 156 1.49 12.57 -2.10
N VAL A 157 2.44 11.91 -2.75
CA VAL A 157 3.72 12.49 -3.14
C VAL A 157 3.63 13.07 -4.55
N ASN A 158 2.88 12.42 -5.45
CA ASN A 158 2.64 12.87 -6.81
C ASN A 158 1.13 13.08 -7.05
N PRO A 159 0.60 14.29 -6.78
CA PRO A 159 -0.82 14.59 -6.93
C PRO A 159 -1.30 14.63 -8.38
N THR A 160 -0.39 14.70 -9.37
CA THR A 160 -0.74 14.65 -10.79
C THR A 160 -1.24 13.27 -11.22
N ASP A 161 -0.67 12.21 -10.64
CA ASP A 161 -1.03 10.83 -10.98
C ASP A 161 -1.90 10.15 -9.92
N VAL A 162 -1.94 10.68 -8.69
CA VAL A 162 -2.74 10.15 -7.59
C VAL A 162 -3.61 11.25 -6.97
N SER A 163 -4.89 11.26 -7.33
CA SER A 163 -5.88 12.12 -6.68
C SER A 163 -6.20 11.61 -5.25
N LYS A 164 -6.81 12.47 -4.41
CA LYS A 164 -7.25 12.09 -3.06
C LYS A 164 -8.25 10.93 -3.07
N SER A 165 -9.13 10.88 -4.06
CA SER A 165 -10.06 9.77 -4.26
C SER A 165 -9.31 8.46 -4.55
N ASN A 166 -8.35 8.49 -5.48
CA ASN A 166 -7.52 7.33 -5.80
C ASN A 166 -6.64 6.87 -4.64
N ALA A 167 -6.06 7.81 -3.88
CA ALA A 167 -5.29 7.50 -2.69
C ALA A 167 -6.13 6.74 -1.65
N LYS A 168 -7.38 7.17 -1.43
CA LYS A 168 -8.32 6.47 -0.56
C LYS A 168 -8.61 5.05 -1.06
N LYS A 169 -8.87 4.88 -2.36
CA LYS A 169 -9.09 3.55 -2.97
C LYS A 169 -7.87 2.65 -2.85
N LEU A 170 -6.67 3.16 -3.15
CA LEU A 170 -5.40 2.42 -2.99
C LEU A 170 -5.21 1.94 -1.55
N MET A 171 -5.48 2.82 -0.57
CA MET A 171 -5.43 2.49 0.85
C MET A 171 -6.42 1.37 1.22
N GLU A 172 -7.68 1.51 0.83
CA GLU A 172 -8.73 0.51 1.10
C GLU A 172 -8.45 -0.82 0.41
N HIS A 173 -8.02 -0.80 -0.86
CA HIS A 173 -7.66 -2.00 -1.60
C HIS A 173 -6.47 -2.71 -0.96
N THR A 174 -5.45 -1.97 -0.52
CA THR A 174 -4.31 -2.55 0.21
C THR A 174 -4.79 -3.32 1.43
N VAL A 175 -5.67 -2.71 2.23
CA VAL A 175 -6.23 -3.38 3.41
C VAL A 175 -7.04 -4.61 3.00
N LYS A 176 -7.98 -4.48 2.05
CA LYS A 176 -8.85 -5.59 1.60
C LYS A 176 -8.04 -6.77 1.05
N PHE A 177 -7.13 -6.53 0.11
CA PHE A 177 -6.36 -7.59 -0.56
C PHE A 177 -5.39 -8.31 0.38
N TYR A 178 -4.89 -7.66 1.42
CA TYR A 178 -3.97 -8.28 2.37
C TYR A 178 -4.65 -8.85 3.61
N SER A 179 -5.90 -8.48 3.92
CA SER A 179 -6.61 -8.99 5.11
C SER A 179 -7.67 -10.05 4.80
N ASP A 180 -8.32 -10.01 3.63
CA ASP A 180 -9.32 -11.02 3.23
C ASP A 180 -8.64 -12.19 2.52
N ILE A 181 -8.84 -13.41 3.03
CA ILE A 181 -8.27 -14.64 2.47
C ILE A 181 -8.71 -14.90 1.01
N ASN A 182 -9.95 -14.52 0.67
CA ASN A 182 -10.50 -14.72 -0.68
C ASN A 182 -9.84 -13.80 -1.72
N LEU A 183 -9.33 -12.66 -1.27
CA LEU A 183 -8.66 -11.67 -2.09
C LEU A 183 -7.14 -11.86 -2.07
N TYR A 184 -6.59 -12.27 -0.92
CA TYR A 184 -5.16 -12.49 -0.73
C TYR A 184 -4.57 -13.51 -1.69
N LYS A 185 -5.36 -14.47 -2.19
CA LYS A 185 -4.93 -15.40 -3.25
C LYS A 185 -4.32 -14.70 -4.47
N TRP A 186 -4.78 -13.49 -4.81
CA TRP A 186 -4.23 -12.71 -5.91
C TRP A 186 -2.85 -12.14 -5.59
N VAL A 187 -2.68 -11.66 -4.36
CA VAL A 187 -1.41 -11.15 -3.85
C VAL A 187 -0.39 -12.29 -3.73
N ASP A 188 -0.80 -13.42 -3.14
CA ASP A 188 0.02 -14.62 -3.05
C ASP A 188 0.45 -15.11 -4.43
N CYS A 189 -0.48 -15.25 -5.38
CA CYS A 189 -0.19 -15.66 -6.74
C CYS A 189 0.80 -14.69 -7.42
N PHE A 190 0.60 -13.38 -7.26
CA PHE A 190 1.50 -12.37 -7.83
C PHE A 190 2.95 -12.51 -7.33
N ASN A 191 3.17 -12.80 -6.04
CA ASN A 191 4.51 -12.88 -5.46
C ASN A 191 5.16 -14.26 -5.63
N ASN A 192 4.39 -15.33 -5.39
CA ASN A 192 4.93 -16.67 -5.24
C ASN A 192 4.77 -17.51 -6.51
N ARG A 193 3.78 -17.17 -7.37
CA ARG A 193 3.47 -17.88 -8.62
C ARG A 193 3.25 -16.90 -9.78
N PRO A 194 4.20 -15.99 -10.06
CA PRO A 194 4.03 -14.92 -11.06
C PRO A 194 3.77 -15.45 -12.47
N ARG A 195 4.10 -16.73 -12.76
CA ARG A 195 3.80 -17.36 -14.05
C ARG A 195 2.32 -17.64 -14.25
N GLU A 196 1.60 -17.95 -13.18
CA GLU A 196 0.15 -18.24 -13.14
C GLU A 196 -0.68 -16.97 -12.99
N PHE A 197 -0.08 -15.86 -12.58
CA PHE A 197 -0.80 -14.61 -12.38
C PHE A 197 -1.22 -13.99 -13.73
N GLU A 198 -2.53 -13.98 -13.99
CA GLU A 198 -3.14 -13.29 -15.13
C GLU A 198 -3.87 -12.03 -14.67
N PHE A 199 -3.35 -10.87 -15.05
CA PHE A 199 -3.89 -9.60 -14.58
C PHE A 199 -5.26 -9.25 -15.14
N GLU A 200 -5.54 -9.61 -16.39
CA GLU A 200 -6.86 -9.39 -16.97
C GLU A 200 -7.92 -10.22 -16.24
N ASP A 201 -7.57 -11.45 -15.84
CA ASP A 201 -8.45 -12.30 -15.03
C ASP A 201 -8.65 -11.72 -13.63
N PHE A 202 -7.57 -11.23 -12.99
CA PHE A 202 -7.63 -10.49 -11.73
C PHE A 202 -8.59 -9.30 -11.81
N LYS A 203 -8.39 -8.38 -12.78
CA LYS A 203 -9.26 -7.21 -12.96
C LYS A 203 -10.71 -7.62 -13.17
N ARG A 204 -10.96 -8.62 -14.02
CA ARG A 204 -12.31 -9.09 -14.35
C ARG A 204 -13.01 -9.67 -13.12
N LYS A 205 -12.34 -10.54 -12.37
CA LYS A 205 -12.91 -11.18 -11.17
C LYS A 205 -13.06 -10.22 -10.00
N CYS A 206 -12.18 -9.23 -9.88
CA CYS A 206 -12.21 -8.22 -8.81
C CYS A 206 -12.85 -6.89 -9.24
N LYS A 207 -13.51 -6.83 -10.40
CA LYS A 207 -14.11 -5.60 -10.95
C LYS A 207 -14.99 -4.86 -9.93
N HIS A 208 -15.89 -5.59 -9.28
CA HIS A 208 -16.79 -5.08 -8.26
C HIS A 208 -16.09 -4.48 -7.03
N ILE A 209 -14.82 -4.81 -6.79
CA ILE A 209 -14.01 -4.27 -5.69
C ILE A 209 -13.23 -3.05 -6.16
N LEU A 210 -12.69 -3.12 -7.39
CA LEU A 210 -11.82 -2.10 -7.98
C LEU A 210 -12.58 -0.86 -8.48
N GLU A 211 -13.88 -0.98 -8.72
CA GLU A 211 -14.73 0.11 -9.22
C GLU A 211 -15.55 0.82 -8.13
N GLN A 212 -15.59 0.29 -6.90
CA GLN A 212 -16.14 0.98 -5.73
C GLN A 212 -15.28 2.20 -5.37
#